data_AF-A0A7S1P9X6-F1
#
_entry.id   AF-A0A7S1P9X6-F1
#
_cell.length_a   1.000
_cell.length_b   1.000
_cell.length_c   1.000
_cell.angle_alpha   90.00
_cell.angle_beta   90.00
_cell.angle_gamma   90.00
#
_symmetry.space_group_name_H-M   'P 1'
#
loop_
_entity.id
_entity.type
_entity.pdbx_description
1 polymer ?
#
loop_
_entity_poly.entity_id
_entity_poly.type
_entity_poly.pdbx_seq_one_letter_code
_entity_poly.pdbx_strand_id
1 'polypeptide(L)'
;MIRRSFAGISFLLSSAASASAFSVDPVKMASFPPTFHLTKAMKGPDVAKHLVLGEEAKGASIVCIDPDAPHGCDSGQSNFGWLHWYVTSLTPGEEPDPKCHRGEHLITLSTGSHKWKGCEVVTYAPPTPPQGFHRYEFFMLPAGTTLPLSSWGLSSDSRKTRADIITDVHQKGGGVPFAAFGCTKSTAANAQCVKSDQFPAGCQYTATA
;
A
#
# COMPACT_ATOMS: atom_id res chain seq x y z
N MET A 1 -47.05 -16.45 57.88
CA MET A 1 -46.45 -15.25 57.24
C MET A 1 -45.27 -15.71 56.38
N ILE A 2 -45.42 -15.71 55.05
CA ILE A 2 -44.38 -16.18 54.11
C ILE A 2 -43.79 -14.93 53.42
N ARG A 3 -42.54 -14.59 53.74
CA ARG A 3 -41.79 -13.52 53.07
C ARG A 3 -41.21 -14.06 51.77
N ARG A 4 -41.59 -13.48 50.63
CA ARG A 4 -40.98 -13.74 49.32
C ARG A 4 -39.92 -12.67 49.04
N SER A 5 -38.67 -13.09 48.91
CA SER A 5 -37.55 -12.26 48.43
C SER A 5 -37.62 -12.15 46.91
N PHE A 6 -37.53 -10.92 46.39
CA PHE A 6 -37.32 -10.65 44.96
C PHE A 6 -35.85 -10.35 44.72
N ALA A 7 -35.22 -11.14 43.84
CA ALA A 7 -33.86 -10.91 43.35
C ALA A 7 -33.89 -9.79 42.30
N GLY A 8 -33.11 -8.73 42.54
CA GLY A 8 -32.95 -7.61 41.62
C GLY A 8 -32.04 -7.98 40.45
N ILE A 9 -32.56 -7.81 39.23
CA ILE A 9 -31.81 -7.96 37.98
C ILE A 9 -31.16 -6.61 37.67
N SER A 10 -29.84 -6.50 37.85
CA SER A 10 -29.06 -5.34 37.40
C SER A 10 -28.79 -5.44 35.90
N PHE A 11 -29.44 -4.59 35.11
CA PHE A 11 -29.10 -4.37 33.71
C PHE A 11 -27.88 -3.43 33.62
N LEU A 12 -26.73 -3.97 33.21
CA LEU A 12 -25.57 -3.17 32.83
C LEU A 12 -25.80 -2.66 31.39
N LEU A 13 -26.11 -1.37 31.26
CA LEU A 13 -26.13 -0.66 29.99
C LEU A 13 -24.68 -0.43 29.52
N SER A 14 -24.17 -1.33 28.69
CA SER A 14 -22.93 -1.12 27.95
C SER A 14 -23.16 -0.03 26.89
N SER A 15 -22.69 1.19 27.16
CA SER A 15 -22.60 2.24 26.14
C SER A 15 -21.59 1.81 25.08
N ALA A 16 -22.09 1.41 23.91
CA ALA A 16 -21.28 1.26 22.72
C ALA A 16 -20.84 2.65 22.27
N ALA A 17 -19.63 3.05 22.65
CA ALA A 17 -18.97 4.20 22.06
C ALA A 17 -18.78 3.89 20.56
N SER A 18 -19.61 4.53 19.72
CA SER A 18 -19.43 4.51 18.27
C SER A 18 -18.10 5.21 17.99
N ALA A 19 -17.05 4.43 17.76
CA ALA A 19 -15.81 4.94 17.21
C ALA A 19 -16.15 5.48 15.81
N SER A 20 -16.31 6.80 15.70
CA SER A 20 -16.37 7.48 14.42
C SER A 20 -15.05 7.19 13.72
N ALA A 21 -15.08 6.26 12.77
CA ALA A 21 -13.94 5.98 11.91
C ALA A 21 -13.63 7.27 11.16
N PHE A 22 -12.54 7.94 11.55
CA PHE A 22 -11.99 9.05 10.79
C PHE A 22 -11.64 8.51 9.40
N SER A 23 -12.44 8.87 8.41
CA SER A 23 -12.13 8.60 7.01
C SER A 23 -10.99 9.54 6.63
N VAL A 24 -9.76 9.05 6.77
CA VAL A 24 -8.57 9.74 6.24
C VAL A 24 -8.66 9.66 4.73
N ASP A 25 -8.50 10.80 4.07
CA ASP A 25 -8.48 10.89 2.60
C ASP A 25 -7.07 10.51 2.13
N PRO A 26 -6.86 9.33 1.52
CA PRO A 26 -5.52 8.85 1.16
C PRO A 26 -4.81 9.78 0.15
N VAL A 27 -5.56 10.57 -0.62
CA VAL A 27 -5.00 11.52 -1.60
C VAL A 27 -4.28 12.68 -0.93
N LYS A 28 -4.61 12.98 0.34
CA LYS A 28 -3.92 14.03 1.12
C LYS A 28 -2.61 13.55 1.73
N MET A 29 -2.44 12.24 1.89
CA MET A 29 -1.26 11.67 2.53
C MET A 29 -0.06 11.59 1.58
N ALA A 30 -0.28 11.20 0.33
CA ALA A 30 0.79 10.98 -0.63
C ALA A 30 0.37 11.26 -2.07
N SER A 31 1.32 11.74 -2.87
CA SER A 31 1.17 11.85 -4.31
C SER A 31 2.52 11.74 -5.03
N PHE A 32 2.46 11.50 -6.34
CA PHE A 32 3.59 11.76 -7.23
C PHE A 32 3.30 13.02 -8.06
N PRO A 33 4.30 13.84 -8.40
CA PRO A 33 4.09 15.01 -9.23
C PRO A 33 3.61 14.59 -10.62
N PRO A 34 2.86 15.45 -11.35
CA PRO A 34 2.36 15.14 -12.69
C PRO A 34 3.47 14.75 -13.69
N THR A 35 4.69 15.22 -13.48
CA THR A 35 5.86 14.92 -14.33
C THR A 35 6.54 13.59 -14.00
N PHE A 36 6.16 12.91 -12.91
CA PHE A 36 6.72 11.61 -12.57
C PHE A 36 6.16 10.51 -13.46
N HIS A 37 7.08 9.66 -13.94
CA HIS A 37 6.78 8.46 -14.70
C HIS A 37 7.57 7.30 -14.12
N LEU A 38 6.88 6.22 -13.79
CA LEU A 38 7.52 4.99 -13.40
C LEU A 38 8.23 4.37 -14.61
N THR A 39 9.44 3.84 -14.41
CA THR A 39 10.18 3.11 -15.45
C THR A 39 10.74 1.81 -14.88
N LYS A 40 11.12 0.88 -15.75
CA LYS A 40 11.70 -0.40 -15.34
C LYS A 40 13.11 -0.30 -14.77
N ALA A 41 13.82 0.81 -15.03
CA ALA A 41 15.18 1.04 -14.55
C ALA A 41 15.22 1.76 -13.20
N MET A 42 14.11 2.37 -12.76
CA MET A 42 14.07 3.13 -11.51
C MET A 42 14.35 2.22 -10.31
N LYS A 43 15.27 2.66 -9.45
CA LYS A 43 15.52 2.01 -8.15
C LYS A 43 14.67 2.66 -7.07
N GLY A 44 14.60 2.04 -5.89
CA GLY A 44 13.88 2.59 -4.73
C GLY A 44 14.18 4.07 -4.46
N PRO A 45 15.46 4.50 -4.39
CA PRO A 45 15.81 5.92 -4.22
C PRO A 45 15.28 6.85 -5.32
N ASP A 46 15.17 6.36 -6.56
CA ASP A 46 14.63 7.13 -7.68
C ASP A 46 13.11 7.30 -7.58
N VAL A 47 12.38 6.35 -7.02
CA VAL A 47 10.95 6.51 -6.75
C VAL A 47 10.75 7.41 -5.53
N ALA A 48 11.51 7.13 -4.46
CA ALA A 48 11.47 7.85 -3.19
C ALA A 48 11.65 9.36 -3.36
N LYS A 49 12.59 9.82 -4.19
CA LYS A 49 12.86 11.25 -4.39
C LYS A 49 11.68 12.06 -4.97
N HIS A 50 10.75 11.38 -5.66
CA HIS A 50 9.59 12.00 -6.30
C HIS A 50 8.32 11.90 -5.48
N LEU A 51 8.31 11.17 -4.37
CA LEU A 51 7.15 11.08 -3.51
C LEU A 51 6.92 12.43 -2.81
N VAL A 52 5.68 12.90 -2.79
CA VAL A 52 5.26 14.08 -2.03
C VAL A 52 4.36 13.58 -0.91
N LEU A 53 4.82 13.73 0.34
CA LEU A 53 4.11 13.30 1.53
C LEU A 53 3.58 14.50 2.32
N GLY A 54 2.30 14.45 2.69
CA GLY A 54 1.67 15.42 3.58
C GLY A 54 1.87 15.06 5.06
N GLU A 55 1.62 16.00 5.96
CA GLU A 55 1.75 15.79 7.42
C GLU A 55 0.94 14.60 7.95
N GLU A 56 -0.21 14.31 7.31
CA GLU A 56 -1.06 13.14 7.64
C GLU A 56 -0.35 11.79 7.41
N ALA A 57 0.73 11.76 6.62
CA ALA A 57 1.55 10.56 6.42
C ALA A 57 2.41 10.19 7.64
N LYS A 58 2.44 11.00 8.70
CA LYS A 58 3.22 10.68 9.90
C LYS A 58 2.77 9.36 10.53
N GLY A 59 3.73 8.46 10.73
CA GLY A 59 3.56 7.11 11.23
C GLY A 59 2.95 6.12 10.24
N ALA A 60 2.48 6.59 9.08
CA ALA A 60 1.85 5.78 8.04
C ALA A 60 2.85 4.82 7.38
N SER A 61 2.34 4.03 6.44
CA SER A 61 3.15 3.13 5.61
C SER A 61 2.83 3.31 4.13
N ILE A 62 3.82 3.08 3.26
CA ILE A 62 3.67 3.02 1.80
C ILE A 62 3.75 1.56 1.37
N VAL A 63 2.83 1.13 0.51
CA VAL A 63 2.84 -0.21 -0.09
C VAL A 63 2.76 -0.06 -1.61
N CYS A 64 3.61 -0.77 -2.35
CA CYS A 64 3.48 -0.93 -3.80
C CYS A 64 3.19 -2.40 -4.12
N ILE A 65 2.08 -2.68 -4.78
CA ILE A 65 1.71 -4.03 -5.21
C ILE A 65 1.53 -4.12 -6.72
N ASP A 66 1.83 -5.29 -7.28
CA ASP A 66 1.43 -5.69 -8.63
C ASP A 66 0.36 -6.78 -8.51
N PRO A 67 -0.93 -6.44 -8.67
CA PRO A 67 -2.02 -7.42 -8.55
C PRO A 67 -2.13 -8.33 -9.78
N ASP A 68 -1.38 -8.06 -10.85
CA ASP A 68 -1.53 -8.72 -12.14
C ASP A 68 -0.39 -9.69 -12.44
N ALA A 69 0.49 -9.96 -11.47
CA ALA A 69 1.53 -10.96 -11.63
C ALA A 69 0.96 -12.40 -11.70
N PRO A 70 1.52 -13.29 -12.53
CA PRO A 70 2.58 -13.07 -13.48
C PRO A 70 2.05 -12.78 -14.90
N HIS A 71 0.74 -12.85 -15.14
CA HIS A 71 0.23 -12.97 -16.51
C HIS A 71 -0.24 -11.64 -17.11
N GLY A 72 -0.49 -10.63 -16.30
CA GLY A 72 -1.11 -9.37 -16.69
C GLY A 72 -2.64 -9.42 -16.61
N CYS A 73 -3.28 -8.25 -16.52
CA CYS A 73 -4.73 -8.10 -16.44
C CYS A 73 -5.46 -8.36 -17.77
N ASP A 74 -4.74 -8.38 -18.88
CA ASP A 74 -5.25 -8.61 -20.23
C ASP A 74 -5.12 -10.06 -20.71
N SER A 75 -4.60 -10.96 -19.86
CA SER A 75 -4.27 -12.34 -20.25
C SER A 75 -5.43 -13.34 -20.15
N GLY A 76 -6.48 -13.02 -19.39
CA GLY A 76 -7.53 -13.97 -19.01
C GLY A 76 -7.07 -15.12 -18.10
N GLN A 77 -5.83 -15.09 -17.61
CA GLN A 77 -5.26 -16.10 -16.71
C GLN A 77 -5.30 -15.62 -15.24
N SER A 78 -5.20 -16.57 -14.31
CA SER A 78 -5.23 -16.29 -12.87
C SER A 78 -3.95 -15.65 -12.38
N ASN A 79 -4.05 -14.50 -11.70
CA ASN A 79 -2.91 -13.77 -11.13
C ASN A 79 -2.80 -13.97 -9.61
N PHE A 80 -1.56 -13.92 -9.11
CA PHE A 80 -1.20 -13.81 -7.70
C PHE A 80 -0.57 -12.43 -7.48
N GLY A 81 -0.96 -11.71 -6.43
CA GLY A 81 -0.39 -10.38 -6.19
C GLY A 81 1.10 -10.47 -5.85
N TRP A 82 1.87 -9.44 -6.17
CA TRP A 82 3.29 -9.32 -5.83
C TRP A 82 3.57 -8.03 -5.09
N LEU A 83 4.32 -8.11 -3.97
CA LEU A 83 4.73 -6.93 -3.21
C LEU A 83 6.03 -6.38 -3.77
N HIS A 84 5.97 -5.17 -4.34
CA HIS A 84 7.10 -4.47 -4.92
C HIS A 84 7.85 -3.61 -3.91
N TRP A 85 7.15 -3.04 -2.93
CA TRP A 85 7.78 -2.13 -1.96
C TRP A 85 6.93 -2.02 -0.70
N TYR A 86 7.57 -2.00 0.46
CA TYR A 86 6.88 -1.75 1.73
C TYR A 86 7.75 -0.92 2.66
N VAL A 87 7.27 0.27 2.99
CA VAL A 87 7.95 1.21 3.90
C VAL A 87 7.00 1.55 5.03
N THR A 88 7.48 1.52 6.26
CA THR A 88 6.68 1.81 7.46
C THR A 88 7.25 2.97 8.24
N SER A 89 6.52 3.39 9.28
CA SER A 89 7.00 4.34 10.28
C SER A 89 7.48 5.66 9.66
N LEU A 90 6.72 6.17 8.70
CA LEU A 90 7.04 7.41 8.01
C LEU A 90 7.16 8.56 9.01
N THR A 91 8.21 9.36 8.90
CA THR A 91 8.40 10.51 9.77
C THR A 91 9.00 11.69 8.99
N PRO A 92 8.61 12.94 9.29
CA PRO A 92 9.26 14.10 8.71
C PRO A 92 10.77 14.12 8.97
N GLY A 93 11.52 14.72 8.03
CA GLY A 93 12.98 14.69 8.01
C GLY A 93 13.65 15.35 9.21
N GLU A 94 12.98 16.36 9.77
CA GLU A 94 13.42 17.12 10.95
C GLU A 94 13.14 16.40 12.28
N GLU A 95 12.34 15.33 12.25
CA GLU A 95 12.06 14.52 13.43
C GLU A 95 13.14 13.45 13.66
N PRO A 96 13.25 12.90 14.89
CA PRO A 96 14.14 11.77 15.14
C PRO A 96 13.89 10.61 14.18
N ASP A 97 14.96 9.89 13.84
CA ASP A 97 14.85 8.72 12.96
C ASP A 97 13.88 7.68 13.56
N PRO A 98 13.04 7.05 12.73
CA PRO A 98 12.17 5.99 13.19
C PRO A 98 13.01 4.79 13.64
N LYS A 99 12.53 4.07 14.66
CA LYS A 99 13.19 2.88 15.17
C LYS A 99 12.86 1.68 14.28
N CYS A 100 13.68 1.44 13.27
CA CYS A 100 13.51 0.29 12.38
C CYS A 100 13.81 -1.03 13.10
N HIS A 101 13.02 -2.05 12.81
CA HIS A 101 13.21 -3.38 13.36
C HIS A 101 14.42 -4.08 12.70
N ARG A 102 14.83 -5.21 13.30
CA ARG A 102 15.96 -5.99 12.79
C ARG A 102 15.67 -6.49 11.37
N GLY A 103 16.55 -6.14 10.43
CA GLY A 103 16.44 -6.52 9.02
C GLY A 103 15.74 -5.47 8.14
N GLU A 104 15.20 -4.42 8.73
CA GLU A 104 14.67 -3.26 8.00
C GLU A 104 15.78 -2.23 7.75
N HIS A 105 15.60 -1.39 6.73
CA HIS A 105 16.55 -0.35 6.37
C HIS A 105 15.96 1.04 6.54
N LEU A 106 16.63 1.93 7.27
CA LEU A 106 16.27 3.34 7.28
C LEU A 106 16.52 3.92 5.89
N ILE A 107 15.47 4.46 5.27
CA ILE A 107 15.56 5.14 3.98
C ILE A 107 15.11 6.61 4.10
N THR A 108 15.68 7.46 3.25
CA THR A 108 15.19 8.82 3.04
C THR A 108 14.21 8.81 1.87
N LEU A 109 13.02 9.32 2.13
CA LEU A 109 11.97 9.58 1.16
C LEU A 109 11.95 11.07 0.88
N SER A 110 11.55 11.42 -0.35
CA SER A 110 11.43 12.80 -0.84
C SER A 110 12.72 13.63 -0.74
N THR A 111 12.86 14.62 -1.61
CA THR A 111 14.08 15.46 -1.64
C THR A 111 13.71 16.94 -1.61
N GLY A 112 14.66 17.79 -1.20
CA GLY A 112 14.43 19.24 -1.05
C GLY A 112 14.00 19.63 0.36
N SER A 113 13.05 20.56 0.46
CA SER A 113 12.55 21.13 1.73
C SER A 113 11.59 20.20 2.49
N HIS A 114 11.08 19.16 1.83
CA HIS A 114 10.15 18.20 2.42
C HIS A 114 10.82 16.84 2.47
N LYS A 115 11.83 16.68 3.33
CA LYS A 115 12.47 15.37 3.55
C LYS A 115 11.58 14.52 4.43
N TRP A 116 11.52 13.23 4.14
CA TRP A 116 10.86 12.23 4.95
C TRP A 116 11.81 11.06 5.18
N LYS A 117 11.53 10.27 6.22
CA LYS A 117 12.27 9.06 6.57
C LYS A 117 11.29 7.93 6.81
N GLY A 118 11.73 6.70 6.65
CA GLY A 118 10.92 5.51 6.92
C GLY A 118 11.77 4.25 7.03
N CYS A 119 11.16 3.18 7.52
CA CYS A 119 11.76 1.87 7.64
C CYS A 119 11.32 1.00 6.46
N GLU A 120 12.24 0.75 5.52
CA GLU A 120 12.03 -0.15 4.39
C GLU A 120 12.06 -1.59 4.89
N VAL A 121 10.89 -2.23 4.86
CA VAL A 121 10.68 -3.62 5.27
C VAL A 121 10.83 -4.57 4.07
N VAL A 122 10.37 -4.13 2.90
CA VAL A 122 10.59 -4.83 1.63
C VAL A 122 11.21 -3.85 0.67
N THR A 123 12.44 -4.15 0.22
CA THR A 123 13.18 -3.33 -0.73
C THR A 123 12.47 -3.22 -2.06
N TYR A 124 12.46 -2.00 -2.60
CA TYR A 124 11.81 -1.71 -3.87
C TYR A 124 12.32 -2.61 -5.01
N ALA A 125 11.42 -3.35 -5.63
CA ALA A 125 11.65 -4.09 -6.87
C ALA A 125 11.04 -3.33 -8.05
N PRO A 126 11.81 -3.02 -9.12
CA PRO A 126 11.25 -2.32 -10.28
C PRO A 126 10.24 -3.17 -11.07
N PRO A 127 9.39 -2.53 -11.89
CA PRO A 127 8.51 -3.22 -12.83
C PRO A 127 9.26 -4.14 -13.80
N THR A 128 9.02 -5.44 -13.69
CA THR A 128 9.57 -6.46 -14.61
C THR A 128 8.49 -7.44 -15.07
N PRO A 129 7.41 -6.96 -15.71
CA PRO A 129 6.31 -7.82 -16.13
C PRO A 129 6.82 -8.84 -17.17
N PRO A 130 6.63 -10.14 -16.95
CA PRO A 130 7.14 -11.17 -17.86
C PRO A 130 6.29 -11.30 -19.13
N GLN A 131 5.01 -10.94 -19.06
CA GLN A 131 4.03 -10.91 -20.15
C GLN A 131 2.85 -10.00 -19.79
N GLY A 132 1.98 -9.67 -20.76
CA GLY A 132 0.77 -8.88 -20.51
C GLY A 132 1.01 -7.45 -20.01
N PHE A 133 -0.08 -6.80 -19.59
CA PHE A 133 -0.11 -5.50 -18.94
C PHE A 133 -0.24 -5.67 -17.43
N HIS A 134 0.68 -5.09 -16.65
CA HIS A 134 0.69 -5.17 -15.20
C HIS A 134 0.50 -3.80 -14.58
N ARG A 135 -0.33 -3.72 -13.53
CA ARG A 135 -0.53 -2.50 -12.74
C ARG A 135 0.39 -2.51 -11.53
N TYR A 136 0.92 -1.35 -11.17
CA TYR A 136 1.75 -1.10 -10.01
C TYR A 136 1.05 -0.05 -9.17
N GLU A 137 0.43 -0.50 -8.10
CA GLU A 137 -0.52 0.27 -7.30
C GLU A 137 0.14 0.67 -5.98
N PHE A 138 0.20 1.97 -5.73
CA PHE A 138 0.78 2.55 -4.53
C PHE A 138 -0.34 2.96 -3.56
N PHE A 139 -0.29 2.41 -2.35
CA PHE A 139 -1.25 2.66 -1.27
C PHE A 139 -0.57 3.33 -0.09
N MET A 140 -1.37 4.09 0.66
CA MET A 140 -1.01 4.56 2.00
C MET A 140 -1.80 3.74 3.03
N LEU A 141 -1.11 3.20 4.03
CA LEU A 141 -1.76 2.55 5.17
C LEU A 141 -1.71 3.48 6.39
N PRO A 142 -2.77 3.50 7.23
CA PRO A 142 -2.79 4.27 8.47
C PRO A 142 -1.63 3.93 9.41
N ALA A 143 -1.30 4.86 10.30
CA ALA A 143 -0.23 4.67 11.27
C ALA A 143 -0.45 3.44 12.18
N GLY A 144 0.64 2.74 12.50
CA GLY A 144 0.61 1.52 13.32
C GLY A 144 0.10 0.27 12.59
N THR A 145 -0.18 0.38 11.29
CA THR A 145 -0.61 -0.76 10.48
C THR A 145 0.53 -1.69 10.14
N THR A 146 0.33 -2.98 10.35
CA THR A 146 1.23 -4.05 9.92
C THR A 146 0.55 -4.98 8.93
N LEU A 147 1.24 -5.27 7.83
CA LEU A 147 0.85 -6.29 6.87
C LEU A 147 1.39 -7.66 7.31
N PRO A 148 0.64 -8.75 7.11
CA PRO A 148 1.07 -10.10 7.48
C PRO A 148 2.05 -10.67 6.42
N LEU A 149 3.25 -10.09 6.31
CA LEU A 149 4.21 -10.39 5.24
C LEU A 149 4.59 -11.87 5.13
N SER A 150 4.60 -12.61 6.24
CA SER A 150 4.83 -14.06 6.24
C SER A 150 3.82 -14.82 5.38
N SER A 151 2.60 -14.30 5.26
CA SER A 151 1.53 -14.87 4.44
C SER A 151 1.51 -14.39 3.00
N TRP A 152 2.37 -13.42 2.63
CA TRP A 152 2.40 -12.84 1.28
C TRP A 152 3.38 -13.56 0.35
N GLY A 153 4.17 -14.49 0.88
CA GLY A 153 5.08 -15.30 0.09
C GLY A 153 6.10 -14.49 -0.69
N LEU A 154 6.99 -13.83 0.05
CA LEU A 154 8.26 -13.36 -0.50
C LEU A 154 9.10 -14.52 -1.07
N SER A 155 8.73 -15.78 -0.77
CA SER A 155 9.21 -17.01 -1.42
C SER A 155 8.16 -17.59 -2.37
N SER A 156 8.63 -18.40 -3.34
CA SER A 156 7.81 -18.97 -4.42
C SER A 156 6.60 -19.79 -3.97
N ASP A 157 6.56 -20.25 -2.73
CA ASP A 157 5.70 -21.35 -2.26
C ASP A 157 4.49 -20.88 -1.42
N SER A 158 4.38 -19.58 -1.12
CA SER A 158 3.29 -19.01 -0.31
C SER A 158 2.63 -17.79 -0.93
N ARG A 159 2.47 -17.79 -2.26
CA ARG A 159 1.89 -16.67 -3.01
C ARG A 159 0.39 -16.55 -2.73
N LYS A 160 0.00 -15.38 -2.22
CA LYS A 160 -1.41 -14.99 -2.09
C LYS A 160 -2.03 -14.69 -3.45
N THR A 161 -3.31 -14.96 -3.60
CA THR A 161 -4.02 -14.54 -4.81
C THR A 161 -4.06 -13.01 -4.90
N ARG A 162 -4.33 -12.48 -6.09
CA ARG A 162 -4.62 -11.04 -6.28
C ARG A 162 -5.65 -10.53 -5.26
N ALA A 163 -6.72 -11.29 -5.06
CA ALA A 163 -7.82 -10.90 -4.18
C ALA A 163 -7.36 -10.79 -2.73
N ASP A 164 -6.51 -11.70 -2.25
CA ASP A 164 -6.07 -11.72 -0.85
C ASP A 164 -5.18 -10.53 -0.50
N ILE A 165 -4.25 -10.14 -1.39
CA ILE A 165 -3.35 -8.99 -1.14
C ILE A 165 -4.13 -7.68 -1.12
N ILE A 166 -5.02 -7.47 -2.09
CA ILE A 166 -5.87 -6.27 -2.13
C ILE A 166 -6.79 -6.24 -0.91
N THR A 167 -7.38 -7.39 -0.56
CA THR A 167 -8.24 -7.52 0.61
C THR A 167 -7.47 -7.18 1.89
N ASP A 168 -6.25 -7.69 2.07
CA ASP A 168 -5.42 -7.34 3.22
C ASP A 168 -5.16 -5.82 3.29
N VAL A 169 -4.75 -5.19 2.18
CA VAL A 169 -4.51 -3.73 2.12
C VAL A 169 -5.78 -2.95 2.48
N HIS A 170 -6.92 -3.31 1.89
CA HIS A 170 -8.20 -2.64 2.15
C HIS A 170 -8.69 -2.85 3.59
N GLN A 171 -8.62 -4.08 4.12
CA GLN A 171 -8.99 -4.40 5.51
C GLN A 171 -8.12 -3.66 6.53
N LYS A 172 -6.91 -3.27 6.11
CA LYS A 172 -5.99 -2.46 6.90
C LYS A 172 -6.15 -0.95 6.68
N GLY A 173 -7.18 -0.52 5.94
CA GLY A 173 -7.52 0.88 5.75
C GLY A 173 -6.79 1.56 4.58
N GLY A 174 -6.19 0.80 3.67
CA GLY A 174 -5.45 1.34 2.52
C GLY A 174 -6.30 2.09 1.49
N GLY A 175 -7.62 1.89 1.48
CA GLY A 175 -8.53 2.57 0.56
C GLY A 175 -8.15 2.37 -0.91
N VAL A 176 -8.32 3.43 -1.72
CA VAL A 176 -7.94 3.47 -3.14
C VAL A 176 -6.44 3.80 -3.26
N PRO A 177 -5.70 3.23 -4.21
CA PRO A 177 -4.30 3.60 -4.41
C PRO A 177 -4.17 5.09 -4.74
N PHE A 178 -3.22 5.77 -4.11
CA PHE A 178 -2.95 7.19 -4.39
C PHE A 178 -2.26 7.39 -5.74
N ALA A 179 -1.64 6.34 -6.28
CA ALA A 179 -1.09 6.31 -7.62
C ALA A 179 -1.10 4.90 -8.21
N ALA A 180 -1.30 4.80 -9.52
CA ALA A 180 -1.17 3.54 -10.23
C ALA A 180 -0.50 3.75 -11.59
N PHE A 181 0.41 2.84 -11.92
CA PHE A 181 1.16 2.82 -13.18
C PHE A 181 1.00 1.48 -13.87
N GLY A 182 1.00 1.47 -15.19
CA GLY A 182 0.80 0.30 -16.01
C GLY A 182 2.00 0.03 -16.90
N CYS A 183 2.58 -1.16 -16.82
CA CYS A 183 3.76 -1.51 -17.58
C CYS A 183 3.51 -2.81 -18.37
N THR A 184 4.02 -2.87 -19.59
CA THR A 184 4.03 -4.11 -20.39
C THR A 184 5.43 -4.70 -20.45
N LYS A 185 5.55 -5.94 -20.94
CA LYS A 185 6.85 -6.51 -21.30
C LYS A 185 7.54 -5.61 -22.34
N SER A 186 8.79 -5.28 -22.07
CA SER A 186 9.65 -4.46 -22.91
C SER A 186 11.08 -4.72 -22.50
N THR A 187 11.97 -4.84 -23.49
CA THR A 187 13.41 -5.00 -23.31
C THR A 187 14.12 -3.67 -23.07
N ALA A 188 13.45 -2.54 -23.33
CA ALA A 188 14.00 -1.23 -23.05
C ALA A 188 13.90 -0.93 -21.55
N ALA A 189 15.05 -0.77 -20.89
CA ALA A 189 15.12 -0.45 -19.47
C ALA A 189 14.41 0.88 -19.12
N ASN A 190 14.45 1.85 -20.04
CA ASN A 190 13.81 3.16 -19.88
C ASN A 190 12.38 3.21 -20.42
N ALA A 191 11.76 2.07 -20.72
CA ALA A 191 10.36 2.04 -21.11
C ALA A 191 9.50 2.64 -19.99
N GLN A 192 8.81 3.72 -20.31
CA GLN A 192 7.91 4.39 -19.40
C GLN A 192 6.64 3.56 -19.24
N CYS A 193 6.22 3.41 -17.99
CA CYS A 193 4.90 2.91 -17.68
C CYS A 193 3.86 4.02 -17.89
N VAL A 194 2.66 3.63 -18.30
CA VAL A 194 1.53 4.55 -18.50
C VAL A 194 0.82 4.80 -17.18
N LYS A 195 0.10 5.92 -17.05
CA LYS A 195 -0.73 6.22 -15.87
C LYS A 195 -2.10 5.54 -15.98
N SER A 196 -2.85 5.53 -14.87
CA SER A 196 -4.14 4.81 -14.74
C SER A 196 -5.22 5.20 -15.73
N ASP A 197 -5.25 6.46 -16.15
CA ASP A 197 -6.15 6.99 -17.17
C ASP A 197 -5.92 6.39 -18.57
N GLN A 198 -4.79 5.71 -18.76
CA GLN A 198 -4.39 5.08 -20.02
C GLN A 198 -4.42 3.55 -19.95
N PHE A 199 -5.02 2.97 -18.90
CA PHE A 199 -5.11 1.52 -18.77
C PHE A 199 -6.03 0.92 -19.83
N PRO A 200 -5.65 -0.24 -20.43
CA PRO A 200 -6.54 -1.02 -21.28
C PRO A 200 -7.86 -1.33 -20.56
N ALA A 201 -8.96 -1.47 -21.31
CA ALA A 201 -10.29 -1.68 -20.72
C ALA A 201 -10.35 -2.84 -19.69
N GLY A 202 -9.66 -3.96 -19.96
CA GLY A 202 -9.59 -5.10 -19.04
C GLY A 202 -8.76 -4.87 -17.75
N CYS A 203 -8.07 -3.74 -17.68
CA CYS A 203 -7.19 -3.35 -16.59
C CYS A 203 -7.71 -2.15 -15.79
N GLN A 204 -8.80 -1.53 -16.23
CA GLN A 204 -9.39 -0.40 -15.52
C GLN A 204 -9.96 -0.85 -14.17
N TYR A 205 -9.91 0.04 -13.19
CA TYR A 205 -10.61 -0.17 -11.93
C TYR A 205 -12.10 -0.24 -12.23
N THR A 206 -12.69 -1.42 -12.06
CA THR A 206 -14.14 -1.47 -11.86
C THR A 206 -14.39 -0.71 -10.58
N ALA A 207 -15.06 0.45 -10.67
CA ALA A 207 -15.57 1.11 -9.49
C ALA A 207 -16.36 0.05 -8.71
N THR A 208 -15.85 -0.35 -7.54
CA THR A 208 -16.61 -1.21 -6.64
C THR A 208 -17.82 -0.40 -6.23
N ALA A 209 -18.98 -0.77 -6.79
CA ALA A 209 -20.28 -0.21 -6.44
C ALA A 209 -20.63 -0.53 -4.99
#